data_AF-A0A355C857-F1
#
_entry.id   AF-A0A355C857-F1
#
_cell.length_a   1.000
_cell.length_b   1.000
_cell.length_c   1.000
_cell.angle_alpha   90.00
_cell.angle_beta   90.00
_cell.angle_gamma   90.00
#
_symmetry.space_group_name_H-M   'P 1'
#
loop_
_entity.id
_entity.type
_entity.pdbx_description
1 polymer ?
#
loop_
_entity_poly.entity_id
_entity_poly.type
_entity_poly.pdbx_seq_one_letter_code
_entity_poly.pdbx_strand_id
1 'polypeptide(L)'
;VYAWYQNTNKDLRTAEKELLFGLQKSYDLYYYLLLLMVELTKAYDARVEAKRNKYLPTDEDLNPNTRLIENKFIGQLSQNHQFNKYLNERPMSWREHDAFVKNLLDEIIASDIYAEYANETKTDYNDDREFWRKIFKQFILDNEKLEEILEDESIFWNDDIEIVQTFVMKSIRQFSEENGENQRLLPMFKDDEDRQFALKLLHDTILNEQKYRQLIETHSEKWAFDRIAFLEMIIMQIALAEIHT
;
A
#
# COMPACT_ATOMS: atom_id res chain seq x y z
N VAL A 1 -11.94 4.13 17.44
CA VAL A 1 -13.00 3.90 18.46
C VAL A 1 -12.51 3.07 19.64
N TYR A 2 -11.81 1.94 19.44
CA TYR A 2 -11.24 1.18 20.56
C TYR A 2 -10.31 2.03 21.46
N ALA A 3 -9.38 2.76 20.86
CA ALA A 3 -8.47 3.67 21.57
C ALA A 3 -9.21 4.71 22.45
N TRP A 4 -10.33 5.25 21.96
CA TRP A 4 -11.20 6.16 22.73
C TRP A 4 -11.69 5.55 24.05
N TYR A 5 -12.01 4.26 24.06
CA TYR A 5 -12.46 3.59 25.27
C TYR A 5 -11.34 3.17 26.21
N GLN A 6 -10.12 2.98 25.70
CA GLN A 6 -8.94 2.71 26.51
C GLN A 6 -8.36 3.97 27.15
N ASN A 7 -8.58 5.14 26.54
CA ASN A 7 -8.04 6.39 27.03
C ASN A 7 -8.88 6.96 28.19
N THR A 8 -8.22 7.32 29.29
CA THR A 8 -8.86 7.96 30.45
C THR A 8 -9.34 9.39 30.16
N ASN A 9 -8.68 10.11 29.23
CA ASN A 9 -9.10 11.44 28.81
C ASN A 9 -9.88 11.35 27.49
N LYS A 10 -11.21 11.34 27.61
CA LYS A 10 -12.17 11.26 26.52
C LYS A 10 -12.32 12.61 25.79
N ASP A 11 -11.33 12.97 24.97
CA ASP A 11 -11.37 14.18 24.12
C ASP A 11 -11.59 13.84 22.64
N LEU A 12 -12.73 14.28 22.09
CA LEU A 12 -13.15 13.92 20.73
C LEU A 12 -12.15 14.42 19.68
N ARG A 13 -11.53 15.58 19.91
CA ARG A 13 -10.51 16.14 19.01
C ARG A 13 -9.27 15.28 18.95
N THR A 14 -8.92 14.62 20.06
CA THR A 14 -7.81 13.67 20.10
C THR A 14 -8.16 12.44 19.26
N ALA A 15 -9.38 11.91 19.38
CA ALA A 15 -9.84 10.79 18.56
C ALA A 15 -9.89 11.12 17.06
N GLU A 16 -10.32 12.32 16.67
CA GLU A 16 -10.28 12.79 15.27
C GLU A 16 -8.85 12.78 14.72
N LYS A 17 -7.90 13.32 15.50
CA LYS A 17 -6.49 13.38 15.11
C LYS A 17 -5.89 11.99 14.95
N GLU A 18 -6.20 11.07 15.87
CA GLU A 18 -5.75 9.68 15.79
C GLU A 18 -6.31 8.98 14.55
N LEU A 19 -7.60 9.15 14.24
CA LEU A 19 -8.19 8.58 13.02
C LEU A 19 -7.50 9.12 11.76
N LEU A 20 -7.37 10.44 11.64
CA LEU A 20 -6.73 11.05 10.48
C LEU A 20 -5.25 10.67 10.38
N PHE A 21 -4.57 10.47 11.51
CA PHE A 21 -3.20 9.98 11.53
C PHE A 21 -3.09 8.53 11.03
N GLY A 22 -4.00 7.65 11.47
CA GLY A 22 -4.08 6.27 10.96
C GLY A 22 -4.28 6.23 9.45
N LEU A 23 -5.29 6.93 8.94
CA LEU A 23 -5.57 7.03 7.50
C LEU A 23 -4.38 7.58 6.71
N GLN A 24 -3.68 8.57 7.28
CA GLN A 24 -2.47 9.12 6.70
C GLN A 24 -1.32 8.09 6.67
N LYS A 25 -1.22 7.20 7.66
CA LYS A 25 -0.24 6.11 7.69
C LYS A 25 -0.54 5.04 6.65
N SER A 26 -1.81 4.66 6.45
CA SER A 26 -2.20 3.75 5.36
C SER A 26 -1.89 4.36 3.99
N TYR A 27 -2.07 5.68 3.84
CA TYR A 27 -1.68 6.37 2.62
C TYR A 27 -0.15 6.46 2.44
N ASP A 28 0.61 6.59 3.53
CA ASP A 28 2.07 6.48 3.49
C ASP A 28 2.50 5.09 2.97
N LEU A 29 1.87 4.01 3.44
CA LEU A 29 2.13 2.64 2.97
C LEU A 29 1.90 2.49 1.47
N TYR A 30 0.85 3.11 0.94
CA TYR A 30 0.56 3.09 -0.50
C TYR A 30 1.73 3.64 -1.33
N TYR A 31 2.33 4.77 -0.94
CA TYR A 31 3.51 5.30 -1.64
C TYR A 31 4.75 4.46 -1.39
N TYR A 32 4.89 3.87 -0.20
CA TYR A 32 6.02 3.02 0.14
C TYR A 32 6.09 1.75 -0.73
N LEU A 33 4.94 1.13 -1.00
CA LEU A 33 4.82 -0.01 -1.91
C LEU A 33 4.99 0.37 -3.38
N LEU A 34 4.53 1.56 -3.81
CA LEU A 34 4.83 2.08 -5.14
C LEU A 34 6.34 2.32 -5.31
N LEU A 35 7.00 2.85 -4.28
CA LEU A 35 8.44 3.09 -4.26
C LEU A 35 9.23 1.78 -4.35
N LEU A 36 8.75 0.69 -3.74
CA LEU A 36 9.40 -0.62 -3.84
C LEU A 36 9.61 -1.06 -5.30
N MET A 37 8.61 -0.88 -6.16
CA MET A 37 8.73 -1.23 -7.59
C MET A 37 9.81 -0.39 -8.29
N VAL A 38 9.90 0.90 -7.97
CA VAL A 38 10.95 1.79 -8.50
C VAL A 38 12.33 1.37 -7.99
N GLU A 39 12.46 1.03 -6.71
CA GLU A 39 13.74 0.61 -6.11
C GLU A 39 14.21 -0.75 -6.65
N LEU A 40 13.30 -1.68 -6.95
CA LEU A 40 13.63 -2.95 -7.62
C LEU A 40 14.23 -2.71 -9.02
N THR A 41 13.64 -1.81 -9.83
CA THR A 41 14.22 -1.46 -11.14
C THR A 41 15.59 -0.79 -11.00
N LYS A 42 15.77 0.12 -10.03
CA LYS A 42 17.07 0.76 -9.77
C LYS A 42 18.13 -0.26 -9.29
N ALA A 43 17.74 -1.21 -8.45
CA ALA A 43 18.62 -2.27 -7.99
C ALA A 43 19.07 -3.17 -9.16
N TYR A 44 18.19 -3.40 -10.13
CA TYR A 44 18.55 -4.12 -11.36
C TYR A 44 19.52 -3.33 -12.23
N ASP A 45 19.29 -2.04 -12.43
CA ASP A 45 20.19 -1.15 -13.17
C ASP A 45 21.60 -1.13 -12.54
N ALA A 46 21.68 -0.92 -11.22
CA ALA A 46 22.94 -0.95 -10.49
C ALA A 46 23.67 -2.30 -10.62
N ARG A 47 22.94 -3.41 -10.65
CA ARG A 47 23.48 -4.76 -10.86
C ARG A 47 24.03 -4.94 -12.27
N VAL A 48 23.32 -4.43 -13.27
CA VAL A 48 23.76 -4.46 -14.68
C VAL A 48 25.04 -3.65 -14.86
N GLU A 49 25.10 -2.44 -14.31
CA GLU A 49 26.29 -1.59 -14.37
C GLU A 49 27.49 -2.21 -13.62
N ALA A 50 27.26 -2.83 -12.47
CA ALA A 50 28.31 -3.55 -11.75
C ALA A 50 28.88 -4.73 -12.56
N LYS A 51 28.03 -5.45 -13.32
CA LYS A 51 28.45 -6.55 -14.19
C LYS A 51 29.28 -6.08 -15.39
N ARG A 52 28.85 -5.01 -16.06
CA ARG A 52 29.58 -4.38 -17.18
C ARG A 52 30.99 -3.92 -16.78
N ASN A 53 31.14 -3.41 -15.56
CA ASN A 53 32.40 -2.88 -15.04
C ASN A 53 33.29 -3.93 -14.34
N LYS A 54 32.97 -5.24 -14.42
CA LYS A 54 33.84 -6.30 -13.91
C LYS A 54 35.18 -6.34 -14.66
N TYR A 55 36.22 -6.85 -13.99
CA TYR A 55 37.56 -6.97 -14.57
C TYR A 55 37.61 -7.86 -15.83
N LEU A 56 36.76 -8.88 -15.90
CA LEU A 56 36.59 -9.77 -17.05
C LEU A 56 35.08 -9.99 -17.28
N PRO A 57 34.40 -9.09 -17.99
CA PRO A 57 32.97 -9.23 -18.28
C PRO A 57 32.76 -10.29 -19.36
N THR A 58 31.70 -11.10 -19.21
CA THR A 58 31.25 -12.02 -20.25
C THR A 58 30.49 -11.28 -21.36
N ASP A 59 30.24 -11.93 -22.51
CA ASP A 59 29.43 -11.32 -23.58
C ASP A 59 28.00 -10.97 -23.11
N GLU A 60 27.44 -11.76 -22.18
CA GLU A 60 26.16 -11.48 -21.51
C GLU A 60 26.26 -10.31 -20.53
N ASP A 61 27.40 -10.13 -19.85
CA ASP A 61 27.63 -8.96 -18.98
C ASP A 61 27.77 -7.67 -19.82
N LEU A 62 28.32 -7.75 -21.04
CA LEU A 62 28.46 -6.63 -21.96
C LEU A 62 27.14 -6.30 -22.68
N ASN A 63 26.31 -7.31 -22.96
CA ASN A 63 25.01 -7.16 -23.61
C ASN A 63 23.85 -7.64 -22.72
N PRO A 64 23.66 -7.05 -21.53
CA PRO A 64 22.63 -7.48 -20.60
C PRO A 64 21.24 -7.10 -21.13
N ASN A 65 20.23 -7.87 -20.76
CA ASN A 65 18.85 -7.51 -21.04
C ASN A 65 18.48 -6.25 -20.23
N THR A 66 18.25 -5.13 -20.91
CA THR A 66 17.90 -3.83 -20.30
C THR A 66 16.40 -3.61 -20.20
N ARG A 67 15.54 -4.57 -20.58
CA ARG A 67 14.09 -4.35 -20.68
C ARG A 67 13.44 -3.93 -19.35
N LEU A 68 13.91 -4.48 -18.23
CA LEU A 68 13.42 -4.06 -16.92
C LEU A 68 13.83 -2.61 -16.57
N ILE A 69 15.01 -2.18 -17.01
CA ILE A 69 15.54 -0.81 -16.83
C ILE A 69 14.74 0.16 -17.70
N GLU A 70 14.42 -0.24 -18.92
CA GLU A 70 13.70 0.56 -19.93
C GLU A 70 12.16 0.46 -19.79
N ASN A 71 11.66 -0.21 -18.75
CA ASN A 71 10.24 -0.40 -18.51
C ASN A 71 9.52 0.96 -18.40
N LYS A 72 8.66 1.25 -19.37
CA LYS A 72 8.02 2.56 -19.54
C LYS A 72 7.04 2.88 -18.41
N PHE A 73 6.38 1.87 -17.85
CA PHE A 73 5.46 2.04 -16.72
C PHE A 73 6.22 2.54 -15.48
N ILE A 74 7.35 1.92 -15.12
CA ILE A 74 8.18 2.37 -13.99
C ILE A 74 8.86 3.70 -14.31
N GLY A 75 9.31 3.90 -15.56
CA GLY A 75 9.79 5.20 -16.02
C GLY A 75 8.77 6.31 -15.73
N GLN A 76 7.51 6.11 -16.12
CA GLN A 76 6.43 7.06 -15.86
C GLN A 76 6.14 7.24 -14.36
N LEU A 77 6.09 6.16 -13.58
CA LEU A 77 5.89 6.23 -12.12
C LEU A 77 7.01 7.02 -11.43
N SER A 78 8.27 6.76 -11.81
CA SER A 78 9.44 7.41 -11.23
C SER A 78 9.51 8.92 -11.51
N GLN A 79 8.97 9.38 -12.65
CA GLN A 79 8.91 10.80 -13.02
C GLN A 79 7.59 11.47 -12.62
N ASN A 80 6.64 10.71 -12.06
CA ASN A 80 5.31 11.22 -11.75
C ASN A 80 5.36 12.39 -10.76
N HIS A 81 4.68 13.49 -11.07
CA HIS A 81 4.73 14.70 -10.25
C HIS A 81 4.10 14.52 -8.87
N GLN A 82 2.97 13.79 -8.78
CA GLN A 82 2.29 13.54 -7.50
C GLN A 82 3.15 12.62 -6.62
N PHE A 83 3.71 11.56 -7.21
CA PHE A 83 4.64 10.64 -6.55
C PHE A 83 5.83 11.37 -5.93
N ASN A 84 6.56 12.13 -6.75
CA ASN A 84 7.76 12.83 -6.31
C ASN A 84 7.46 13.94 -5.31
N LYS A 85 6.36 14.69 -5.50
CA LYS A 85 5.93 15.70 -4.52
C LYS A 85 5.68 15.06 -3.16
N TYR A 86 4.96 13.94 -3.13
CA TYR A 86 4.64 13.24 -1.89
C TYR A 86 5.88 12.73 -1.17
N LEU A 87 6.80 12.06 -1.89
CA LEU A 87 8.05 11.56 -1.31
C LEU A 87 8.99 12.68 -0.84
N ASN A 88 8.92 13.87 -1.45
CA ASN A 88 9.67 15.03 -0.97
C ASN A 88 9.08 15.60 0.34
N GLU A 89 7.75 15.64 0.46
CA GLU A 89 7.06 16.09 1.66
C GLU A 89 7.15 15.07 2.80
N ARG A 90 7.19 13.77 2.46
CA ARG A 90 7.28 12.63 3.37
C ARG A 90 8.34 11.65 2.89
N PRO A 91 9.62 11.89 3.24
CA PRO A 91 10.72 11.04 2.81
C PRO A 91 10.56 9.60 3.32
N MET A 92 10.71 8.65 2.40
CA MET A 92 10.70 7.21 2.68
C MET A 92 11.81 6.55 1.88
N SER A 93 12.33 5.42 2.35
CA SER A 93 13.40 4.72 1.66
C SER A 93 13.41 3.22 1.96
N TRP A 94 13.81 2.43 0.97
CA TRP A 94 14.10 1.00 1.12
C TRP A 94 15.59 0.72 1.40
N ARG A 95 16.42 1.76 1.59
CA ARG A 95 17.88 1.61 1.77
C ARG A 95 18.28 0.77 2.99
N GLU A 96 17.54 0.88 4.09
CA GLU A 96 17.79 0.09 5.30
C GLU A 96 17.45 -1.40 5.09
N HIS A 97 16.61 -1.67 4.09
CA HIS A 97 16.15 -3.01 3.68
C HIS A 97 16.72 -3.43 2.31
N ASP A 98 17.89 -2.92 1.94
CA ASP A 98 18.54 -3.21 0.63
C ASP A 98 18.76 -4.72 0.41
N ALA A 99 19.03 -5.48 1.47
CA ALA A 99 19.14 -6.93 1.40
C ALA A 99 17.82 -7.59 0.96
N PHE A 100 16.69 -7.12 1.49
CA PHE A 100 15.37 -7.59 1.08
C PHE A 100 15.10 -7.26 -0.40
N VAL A 101 15.34 -6.00 -0.81
CA VAL A 101 15.14 -5.57 -2.21
C VAL A 101 15.98 -6.42 -3.17
N LYS A 102 17.24 -6.70 -2.84
CA LYS A 102 18.13 -7.54 -3.67
C LYS A 102 17.65 -8.98 -3.77
N ASN A 103 17.23 -9.58 -2.65
CA ASN A 103 16.71 -10.95 -2.63
C ASN A 103 15.40 -11.05 -3.42
N LEU A 104 14.48 -10.11 -3.23
CA LEU A 104 13.22 -10.06 -3.98
C LEU A 104 13.49 -9.90 -5.48
N LEU A 105 14.46 -9.05 -5.86
CA LEU A 105 14.89 -8.93 -7.25
C LEU A 105 15.47 -10.24 -7.81
N ASP A 106 16.24 -10.99 -7.02
CA ASP A 106 16.76 -12.30 -7.42
C ASP A 106 15.63 -13.29 -7.71
N GLU A 107 14.63 -13.34 -6.84
CA GLU A 107 13.43 -14.18 -7.02
C GLU A 107 12.64 -13.78 -8.28
N ILE A 108 12.47 -12.49 -8.53
CA ILE A 108 11.80 -11.97 -9.72
C ILE A 108 12.57 -12.37 -10.99
N ILE A 109 13.88 -12.16 -11.04
CA ILE A 109 14.69 -12.47 -12.23
C ILE A 109 14.75 -13.98 -12.50
N ALA A 110 14.71 -14.80 -11.45
CA ALA A 110 14.69 -16.26 -11.58
C ALA A 110 13.32 -16.82 -12.03
N SER A 111 12.28 -15.97 -12.11
CA SER A 111 10.92 -16.40 -12.41
C SER A 111 10.62 -16.56 -13.89
N ASP A 112 9.67 -17.45 -14.21
CA ASP A 112 9.14 -17.60 -15.57
C ASP A 112 8.46 -16.31 -16.06
N ILE A 113 7.86 -15.52 -15.16
CA ILE A 113 7.26 -14.21 -15.52
C ILE A 113 8.32 -13.29 -16.11
N TYR A 114 9.48 -13.21 -15.47
CA TYR A 114 10.58 -12.41 -15.99
C TYR A 114 11.18 -13.04 -17.24
N ALA A 115 11.34 -14.36 -17.32
CA ALA A 115 11.87 -15.00 -18.52
C ALA A 115 10.98 -14.76 -19.75
N GLU A 116 9.65 -14.86 -19.61
CA GLU A 116 8.69 -14.52 -20.67
C GLU A 116 8.78 -13.03 -21.03
N TYR A 117 8.75 -12.17 -20.02
CA TYR A 117 8.91 -10.73 -20.21
C TYR A 117 10.28 -10.35 -20.73
N ALA A 118 11.36 -11.09 -20.55
CA ALA A 118 12.68 -10.71 -21.06
C ALA A 118 12.83 -11.03 -22.55
N ASN A 119 12.13 -12.08 -23.03
CA ASN A 119 12.33 -12.67 -24.35
C ASN A 119 11.34 -12.19 -25.43
N GLU A 120 10.33 -11.40 -25.07
CA GLU A 120 9.38 -10.88 -26.07
C GLU A 120 10.03 -9.84 -26.99
N THR A 121 9.77 -9.96 -28.29
CA THR A 121 10.43 -9.16 -29.34
C THR A 121 9.70 -7.86 -29.70
N LYS A 122 8.43 -7.74 -29.32
CA LYS A 122 7.62 -6.53 -29.48
C LYS A 122 6.95 -6.27 -28.16
N THR A 123 7.09 -5.05 -27.66
CA THR A 123 6.69 -4.70 -26.31
C THR A 123 6.05 -3.33 -26.36
N ASP A 124 4.88 -3.20 -25.78
CA ASP A 124 4.23 -1.92 -25.58
C ASP A 124 4.13 -1.57 -24.09
N TYR A 125 3.60 -0.39 -23.81
CA TYR A 125 3.42 0.08 -22.45
C TYR A 125 2.50 -0.84 -21.62
N ASN A 126 1.52 -1.50 -22.23
CA ASN A 126 0.64 -2.42 -21.51
C ASN A 126 1.40 -3.66 -21.06
N ASP A 127 2.34 -4.17 -21.87
CA ASP A 127 3.18 -5.32 -21.48
C ASP A 127 4.04 -4.97 -20.25
N ASP A 128 4.63 -3.78 -20.24
CA ASP A 128 5.43 -3.26 -19.11
C ASP A 128 4.62 -3.12 -17.82
N ARG A 129 3.41 -2.59 -17.94
CA ARG A 129 2.46 -2.42 -16.83
C ARG A 129 1.93 -3.77 -16.34
N GLU A 130 1.64 -4.68 -17.26
CA GLU A 130 1.12 -6.02 -16.96
C GLU A 130 2.20 -6.89 -16.29
N PHE A 131 3.47 -6.75 -16.69
CA PHE A 131 4.59 -7.35 -16.00
C PHE A 131 4.59 -6.95 -14.52
N TRP A 132 4.58 -5.65 -14.20
CA TRP A 132 4.54 -5.19 -12.81
C TRP A 132 3.28 -5.61 -12.06
N ARG A 133 2.14 -5.68 -12.75
CA ARG A 133 0.91 -6.22 -12.16
C ARG A 133 1.06 -7.69 -11.75
N LYS A 134 1.71 -8.51 -12.57
CA LYS A 134 1.99 -9.92 -12.28
C LYS A 134 3.02 -10.05 -11.15
N ILE A 135 4.10 -9.28 -11.22
CA ILE A 135 5.14 -9.26 -10.17
C ILE A 135 4.56 -8.87 -8.82
N PHE A 136 3.80 -7.77 -8.77
CA PHE A 136 3.17 -7.32 -7.53
C PHE A 136 2.24 -8.39 -6.95
N LYS A 137 1.43 -9.01 -7.80
CA LYS A 137 0.52 -10.07 -7.37
C LYS A 137 1.23 -11.31 -6.85
N GLN A 138 2.32 -11.75 -7.50
CA GLN A 138 2.96 -13.03 -7.19
C GLN A 138 4.05 -12.94 -6.12
N PHE A 139 4.78 -11.82 -6.05
CA PHE A 139 5.97 -11.70 -5.21
C PHE A 139 5.83 -10.68 -4.08
N ILE A 140 4.82 -9.81 -4.12
CA ILE A 140 4.67 -8.69 -3.16
C ILE A 140 3.42 -8.85 -2.29
N LEU A 141 2.27 -9.25 -2.85
CA LEU A 141 0.98 -9.26 -2.15
C LEU A 141 0.98 -10.15 -0.89
N ASP A 142 1.45 -11.40 -0.98
CA ASP A 142 1.48 -12.35 0.13
C ASP A 142 2.93 -12.70 0.54
N ASN A 143 3.78 -11.68 0.70
CA ASN A 143 5.19 -11.88 1.02
C ASN A 143 5.43 -11.73 2.53
N GLU A 144 5.59 -12.87 3.23
CA GLU A 144 5.80 -12.92 4.69
C GLU A 144 6.96 -12.01 5.17
N LYS A 145 8.08 -11.99 4.44
CA LYS A 145 9.23 -11.14 4.81
C LYS A 145 8.95 -9.66 4.62
N LEU A 146 8.14 -9.31 3.62
CA LEU A 146 7.69 -7.94 3.44
C LEU A 146 6.80 -7.53 4.60
N GLU A 147 5.84 -8.38 4.98
CA GLU A 147 4.95 -8.13 6.12
C GLU A 147 5.76 -7.88 7.39
N GLU A 148 6.71 -8.76 7.72
CA GLU A 148 7.63 -8.58 8.87
C GLU A 148 8.32 -7.20 8.86
N ILE A 149 8.86 -6.78 7.71
CA ILE A 149 9.51 -5.46 7.56
C ILE A 149 8.50 -4.33 7.79
N LEU A 150 7.29 -4.44 7.23
CA LEU A 150 6.26 -3.41 7.38
C LEU A 150 5.79 -3.29 8.83
N GLU A 151 5.69 -4.41 9.56
CA GLU A 151 5.35 -4.42 10.99
C GLU A 151 6.42 -3.70 11.82
N ASP A 152 7.70 -3.95 11.54
CA ASP A 152 8.83 -3.32 12.22
C ASP A 152 8.93 -1.82 11.90
N GLU A 153 8.62 -1.41 10.67
CA GLU A 153 8.64 -0.01 10.24
C GLU A 153 7.51 0.83 10.87
N SER A 154 6.31 0.27 10.97
CA SER A 154 5.16 1.01 11.47
C SER A 154 4.03 0.11 11.94
N ILE A 155 3.77 0.15 13.24
CA ILE A 155 2.61 -0.49 13.90
C ILE A 155 1.23 -0.10 13.32
N PHE A 156 1.15 0.97 12.53
CA PHE A 156 -0.08 1.43 11.90
C PHE A 156 -0.37 0.76 10.55
N TRP A 157 0.57 -0.02 10.01
CA TRP A 157 0.43 -0.60 8.68
C TRP A 157 -0.26 -1.95 8.69
N ASN A 158 -0.05 -2.76 9.73
CA ASN A 158 -0.47 -4.17 9.81
C ASN A 158 -1.94 -4.38 9.48
N ASP A 159 -2.83 -3.55 10.03
CA ASP A 159 -4.27 -3.67 9.84
C ASP A 159 -4.73 -3.30 8.42
N ASP A 160 -3.93 -2.54 7.67
CA ASP A 160 -4.30 -1.96 6.38
C ASP A 160 -3.49 -2.52 5.18
N ILE A 161 -2.58 -3.48 5.39
CA ILE A 161 -1.71 -4.01 4.33
C ILE A 161 -2.54 -4.53 3.15
N GLU A 162 -3.49 -5.43 3.41
CA GLU A 162 -4.29 -6.07 2.37
C GLU A 162 -5.07 -5.02 1.53
N ILE A 163 -5.74 -4.06 2.19
CA ILE A 163 -6.52 -3.04 1.49
C ILE A 163 -5.62 -2.12 0.68
N VAL A 164 -4.47 -1.70 1.22
CA VAL A 164 -3.51 -0.84 0.53
C VAL A 164 -2.89 -1.55 -0.68
N GLN A 165 -2.58 -2.84 -0.58
CA GLN A 165 -2.13 -3.64 -1.72
C GLN A 165 -3.18 -3.69 -2.83
N THR A 166 -4.48 -3.75 -2.51
CA THR A 166 -5.53 -3.65 -3.53
C THR A 166 -5.52 -2.29 -4.23
N PHE A 167 -5.21 -1.21 -3.51
CA PHE A 167 -5.08 0.13 -4.09
C PHE A 167 -3.87 0.23 -5.00
N VAL A 168 -2.72 -0.35 -4.63
CA VAL A 168 -1.56 -0.42 -5.52
C VAL A 168 -1.90 -1.17 -6.81
N MET A 169 -2.54 -2.34 -6.69
CA MET A 169 -2.99 -3.12 -7.84
C MET A 169 -3.99 -2.37 -8.73
N LYS A 170 -4.90 -1.59 -8.12
CA LYS A 170 -5.82 -0.71 -8.84
C LYS A 170 -5.08 0.40 -9.57
N SER A 171 -4.11 1.04 -8.92
CA SER A 171 -3.29 2.07 -9.54
C SER A 171 -2.52 1.54 -10.73
N ILE A 172 -1.82 0.40 -10.60
CA ILE A 172 -1.12 -0.24 -11.73
C ILE A 172 -2.07 -0.40 -12.93
N ARG A 173 -3.31 -0.85 -12.72
CA ARG A 173 -4.30 -1.02 -13.81
C ARG A 173 -4.78 0.30 -14.42
N GLN A 174 -4.81 1.39 -13.66
CA GLN A 174 -5.32 2.71 -14.10
C GLN A 174 -4.27 3.57 -14.80
N PHE A 175 -3.00 3.18 -14.74
CA PHE A 175 -1.91 3.86 -15.42
C PHE A 175 -2.10 3.80 -16.95
N SER A 176 -2.00 4.95 -17.61
CA SER A 176 -2.08 5.12 -19.07
C SER A 176 -0.86 5.90 -19.57
N GLU A 177 -0.22 5.42 -20.64
CA GLU A 177 0.96 6.07 -21.25
C GLU A 177 0.66 7.53 -21.64
N GLU A 178 -0.56 7.80 -22.10
CA GLU A 178 -1.00 9.13 -22.57
C GLU A 178 -0.93 10.23 -21.50
N ASN A 179 -1.04 9.85 -20.23
CA ASN A 179 -1.01 10.81 -19.12
C ASN A 179 0.42 11.22 -18.74
N GLY A 180 1.44 10.48 -19.20
CA GLY A 180 2.84 10.73 -18.89
C GLY A 180 3.08 10.98 -17.39
N GLU A 181 3.92 11.97 -17.09
CA GLU A 181 4.27 12.37 -15.71
C GLU A 181 3.07 12.92 -14.90
N ASN A 182 1.95 13.22 -15.57
CA ASN A 182 0.71 13.73 -14.97
C ASN A 182 -0.32 12.62 -14.66
N GLN A 183 0.06 11.35 -14.80
CA GLN A 183 -0.79 10.24 -14.36
C GLN A 183 -1.26 10.45 -12.93
N ARG A 184 -2.57 10.37 -12.70
CA ARG A 184 -3.12 10.53 -11.36
C ARG A 184 -2.88 9.26 -10.55
N LEU A 185 -2.42 9.42 -9.31
CA LEU A 185 -2.44 8.37 -8.29
C LEU A 185 -3.76 8.44 -7.51
N LEU A 186 -4.13 7.33 -6.87
CA LEU A 186 -5.31 7.30 -6.02
C LEU A 186 -5.15 8.33 -4.88
N PRO A 187 -6.15 9.20 -4.65
CA PRO A 187 -6.12 10.12 -3.53
C PRO A 187 -6.44 9.39 -2.22
N MET A 188 -6.00 9.94 -1.09
CA MET A 188 -6.30 9.41 0.25
C MET A 188 -7.81 9.37 0.53
N PHE A 189 -8.54 10.38 0.05
CA PHE A 189 -9.99 10.44 0.07
C PHE A 189 -10.50 10.66 -1.33
N LYS A 190 -11.66 10.08 -1.66
CA LYS A 190 -12.27 10.28 -2.97
C LYS A 190 -12.60 11.77 -3.21
N ASP A 191 -13.13 12.42 -2.19
CA ASP A 191 -13.55 13.82 -2.16
C ASP A 191 -13.60 14.31 -0.70
N ASP A 192 -13.98 15.57 -0.49
CA ASP A 192 -14.11 16.14 0.86
C ASP A 192 -15.28 15.50 1.63
N GLU A 193 -16.32 15.02 0.94
CA GLU A 193 -17.46 14.34 1.56
C GLU A 193 -17.02 13.03 2.21
N ASP A 194 -16.14 12.26 1.55
CA ASP A 194 -15.56 11.02 2.06
C ASP A 194 -14.76 11.25 3.36
N ARG A 195 -13.95 12.32 3.40
CA ARG A 195 -13.24 12.73 4.62
C ARG A 195 -14.19 13.14 5.74
N GLN A 196 -15.20 13.95 5.41
CA GLN A 196 -16.20 14.39 6.38
C GLN A 196 -17.01 13.21 6.91
N PHE A 197 -17.33 12.24 6.06
CA PHE A 197 -18.03 11.02 6.42
C PHE A 197 -17.22 10.19 7.43
N ALA A 198 -15.92 9.98 7.21
CA ALA A 198 -15.07 9.27 8.16
C ALA A 198 -15.10 9.89 9.57
N LEU A 199 -15.02 11.23 9.65
CA LEU A 199 -15.11 11.96 10.93
C LEU A 199 -16.53 11.89 11.53
N LYS A 200 -17.56 12.04 10.69
CA LYS A 200 -18.96 11.95 11.12
C LYS A 200 -19.28 10.57 11.67
N LEU A 201 -18.86 9.50 11.01
CA LEU A 201 -19.04 8.13 11.47
C LEU A 201 -18.35 7.89 12.82
N LEU A 202 -17.11 8.39 13.00
CA LEU A 202 -16.42 8.33 14.28
C LEU A 202 -17.24 9.04 15.39
N HIS A 203 -17.72 10.24 15.10
CA HIS A 203 -18.50 11.04 16.05
C HIS A 203 -19.82 10.37 16.40
N ASP A 204 -20.59 9.98 15.38
CA ASP A 204 -21.89 9.34 15.55
C ASP A 204 -21.74 8.04 16.34
N THR A 205 -20.71 7.24 16.03
CA THR A 205 -20.35 6.05 16.80
C THR A 205 -20.16 6.39 18.27
N ILE A 206 -19.27 7.34 18.60
CA ILE A 206 -18.90 7.66 19.99
C ILE A 206 -20.05 8.31 20.75
N LEU A 207 -20.71 9.32 20.15
CA LEU A 207 -21.71 10.15 20.82
C LEU A 207 -23.03 9.40 21.05
N ASN A 208 -23.35 8.44 20.18
CA ASN A 208 -24.56 7.62 20.30
C ASN A 208 -24.29 6.23 20.89
N GLU A 209 -23.15 6.03 21.59
CA GLU A 209 -22.77 4.76 22.21
C GLU A 209 -23.93 4.08 22.95
N GLN A 210 -24.58 4.81 23.88
CA GLN A 210 -25.64 4.24 24.70
C GLN A 210 -26.83 3.75 23.86
N LYS A 211 -27.22 4.54 22.85
CA LYS A 211 -28.30 4.20 21.93
C LYS A 211 -27.97 2.91 21.17
N TYR A 212 -26.78 2.81 20.60
CA TYR A 212 -26.38 1.64 19.83
C TYR A 212 -26.22 0.39 20.71
N ARG A 213 -25.62 0.52 21.90
CA ARG A 213 -25.53 -0.61 22.85
C ARG A 213 -26.91 -1.12 23.28
N GLN A 214 -27.87 -0.23 23.53
CA GLN A 214 -29.25 -0.61 23.83
C GLN A 214 -29.95 -1.32 22.66
N LEU A 215 -29.70 -0.89 21.42
CA LEU A 215 -30.20 -1.58 20.23
C LEU A 215 -29.59 -2.99 20.13
N ILE A 216 -28.29 -3.14 20.35
CA ILE A 216 -27.62 -4.45 20.34
C ILE A 216 -28.21 -5.35 21.45
N GLU A 217 -28.40 -4.82 22.66
CA GLU A 217 -28.98 -5.56 23.78
C GLU A 217 -30.42 -6.01 23.50
N THR A 218 -31.26 -5.13 22.95
CA THR A 218 -32.67 -5.43 22.66
C THR A 218 -32.83 -6.51 21.58
N HIS A 219 -31.88 -6.57 20.64
CA HIS A 219 -31.89 -7.52 19.53
C HIS A 219 -30.99 -8.74 19.76
N SER A 220 -30.40 -8.88 20.95
CA SER A 220 -29.59 -10.04 21.36
C SER A 220 -30.30 -10.81 22.47
N GLU A 221 -30.12 -12.14 22.52
CA GLU A 221 -30.54 -12.90 23.70
C GLU A 221 -29.71 -12.45 24.91
N LYS A 222 -30.31 -12.28 26.10
CA LYS A 222 -29.62 -11.72 27.28
C LYS A 222 -28.29 -12.41 27.60
N TRP A 223 -28.25 -13.75 27.54
CA TRP A 223 -27.03 -14.52 27.78
C TRP A 223 -25.99 -14.38 26.67
N ALA A 224 -26.41 -14.01 25.46
CA ALA A 224 -25.54 -13.79 24.31
C ALA A 224 -24.92 -12.39 24.40
N PHE A 225 -25.71 -11.40 24.83
CA PHE A 225 -25.24 -10.03 25.04
C PHE A 225 -24.07 -9.96 26.03
N ASP A 226 -24.19 -10.61 27.18
CA ASP A 226 -23.16 -10.66 28.22
C ASP A 226 -21.85 -11.35 27.75
N ARG A 227 -21.89 -12.09 26.63
CA ARG A 227 -20.76 -12.83 26.07
C ARG A 227 -20.12 -12.19 24.85
N ILE A 228 -20.67 -11.08 24.35
CA ILE A 228 -20.08 -10.33 23.25
C ILE A 228 -18.73 -9.77 23.73
N ALA A 229 -17.64 -10.07 23.02
CA ALA A 229 -16.35 -9.50 23.36
C ALA A 229 -16.35 -8.00 23.06
N PHE A 230 -15.53 -7.26 23.80
CA PHE A 230 -15.54 -5.80 23.72
C PHE A 230 -15.27 -5.25 22.31
N LEU A 231 -14.37 -5.89 21.55
CA LEU A 231 -14.06 -5.50 20.17
C LEU A 231 -15.25 -5.72 19.23
N GLU A 232 -15.93 -6.87 19.34
CA GLU A 232 -17.13 -7.16 18.55
C GLU A 232 -18.26 -6.18 18.85
N MET A 233 -18.42 -5.80 20.12
CA MET A 233 -19.37 -4.78 20.54
C MET A 233 -19.07 -3.43 19.87
N ILE A 234 -17.80 -3.04 19.75
CA ILE A 234 -17.39 -1.83 19.03
C ILE A 234 -17.69 -1.95 17.54
N ILE A 235 -17.39 -3.09 16.91
CA ILE A 235 -17.65 -3.30 15.49
C ILE A 235 -19.15 -3.18 15.20
N MET A 236 -20.00 -3.81 16.01
CA MET A 236 -21.45 -3.68 15.89
C MET A 236 -21.93 -2.25 16.12
N GLN A 237 -21.33 -1.52 17.07
CA GLN A 237 -21.63 -0.11 17.31
C GLN A 237 -21.29 0.76 16.09
N ILE A 238 -20.14 0.53 15.44
CA ILE A 238 -19.74 1.23 14.21
C ILE A 238 -20.71 0.90 13.09
N ALA A 239 -21.07 -0.37 12.90
CA ALA A 239 -22.02 -0.79 11.87
C ALA A 239 -23.40 -0.15 12.05
N LEU A 240 -23.90 -0.06 13.29
CA LEU A 240 -25.15 0.67 13.58
C LEU A 240 -25.01 2.17 13.33
N ALA A 241 -23.87 2.76 13.65
CA ALA A 241 -23.61 4.16 13.33
C ALA A 241 -23.67 4.41 11.83
N GLU A 242 -22.97 3.59 11.03
CA GLU A 242 -22.94 3.68 9.57
C GLU A 242 -24.33 3.62 8.92
N ILE A 243 -25.23 2.75 9.41
CA ILE A 243 -26.61 2.66 8.92
C ILE A 243 -27.42 3.94 9.22
N HIS A 244 -27.05 4.66 10.28
CA HIS A 244 -27.78 5.83 10.78
C HIS A 244 -27.15 7.17 10.38
N THR A 245 -25.93 7.17 9.85
CA THR A 245 -25.15 8.35 9.43
C THR A 245 -25.49 8.76 8.00
#